data_AF-F5CBN0-F1
#
_entry.id   AF-F5CBN0-F1
#
_cell.length_a   1.000
_cell.length_b   1.000
_cell.length_c   1.000
_cell.angle_alpha   90.00
_cell.angle_beta   90.00
_cell.angle_gamma   90.00
#
_symmetry.space_group_name_H-M   'P 1'
#
loop_
_entity.id
_entity.type
_entity.pdbx_description
1 polymer ?
#
loop_
_entity_poly.entity_id
_entity_poly.type
_entity_poly.pdbx_seq_one_letter_code
_entity_poly.pdbx_strand_id
1 'polypeptide(L)' 'SESAVFAYKCSDFYHPEEEGGIIYNDKNINIDWTCDTKDVLVSDKDLKLPEFDKNKKYFSLDGNWIGE' A
#
# COMPACT_ATOMS: atom_id res chain seq x y z
N SER A 1 0.24 18.89 15.32
CA SER A 1 -0.05 17.96 16.43
C SER A 1 1.05 16.93 16.45
N GLU A 2 1.55 16.53 17.62
CA GLU A 2 2.57 15.47 17.72
C GLU A 2 1.97 14.06 17.58
N SER A 3 0.66 13.91 17.82
CA SER A 3 -0.04 12.63 17.68
C SER A 3 -1.31 12.78 16.84
N ALA A 4 -1.67 11.67 16.18
CA ALA A 4 -2.95 11.47 15.52
C ALA A 4 -3.44 10.07 15.89
N VAL A 5 -4.74 9.93 16.16
CA VAL A 5 -5.37 8.63 16.40
C VAL A 5 -6.16 8.26 15.16
N PHE A 6 -5.86 7.09 14.59
CA PHE A 6 -6.56 6.54 13.43
C PHE A 6 -7.34 5.29 13.84
N ALA A 7 -8.59 5.18 13.40
CA ALA A 7 -9.46 4.04 13.68
C ALA A 7 -10.35 3.74 12.46
N TYR A 8 -10.54 2.46 12.18
CA TYR A 8 -11.38 1.98 11.08
C TYR A 8 -12.06 0.65 11.48
N LYS A 9 -13.15 0.29 10.78
CA LYS A 9 -13.86 -0.98 10.98
C LYS A 9 -13.40 -1.99 9.92
N CYS A 10 -13.24 -3.25 10.34
CA CYS A 10 -12.93 -4.37 9.45
C CYS A 10 -14.15 -5.28 9.30
N SER A 11 -14.23 -5.97 8.16
CA SER A 11 -15.20 -7.04 7.94
C SER A 11 -14.75 -8.39 8.52
N ASP A 12 -13.44 -8.56 8.75
CA ASP A 12 -12.85 -9.81 9.25
C ASP A 12 -11.63 -9.53 10.16
N PHE A 13 -11.07 -10.59 10.75
CA PHE A 13 -9.85 -10.56 11.55
C PHE A 13 -8.59 -10.36 10.71
N TYR A 14 -7.48 -10.02 11.36
CA TYR A 14 -6.20 -9.74 10.70
C TYR A 14 -5.48 -11.02 10.27
N HIS A 15 -5.14 -11.10 8.98
CA HIS A 15 -4.43 -12.19 8.32
C HIS A 15 -3.23 -11.63 7.54
N PRO A 16 -2.03 -11.54 8.13
CA PRO A 16 -0.87 -10.88 7.49
C PRO A 16 -0.45 -11.52 6.16
N GLU A 17 -0.69 -12.82 6.02
CA GLU A 17 -0.42 -13.60 4.80
C GLU A 17 -1.29 -13.20 3.60
N GLU A 18 -2.44 -12.55 3.85
CA GLU A 18 -3.35 -12.07 2.82
C GLU A 18 -3.14 -10.58 2.48
N GLU A 19 -2.18 -9.92 3.13
CA GLU A 19 -1.86 -8.53 2.84
C GLU A 19 -0.92 -8.40 1.63
N GLY A 20 -1.24 -7.44 0.76
CA GLY A 20 -0.38 -6.99 -0.34
C GLY A 20 -0.28 -5.47 -0.36
N GLY A 21 0.66 -4.95 -1.13
CA GLY A 21 0.83 -3.51 -1.27
C GLY A 21 1.77 -3.11 -2.40
N ILE A 22 1.88 -1.80 -2.59
CA ILE A 22 2.79 -1.14 -3.53
C ILE A 22 3.58 -0.11 -2.71
N ILE A 23 4.85 0.08 -3.05
CA ILE A 23 5.69 1.07 -2.37
C ILE A 23 5.08 2.48 -2.47
N TYR A 24 5.05 3.20 -1.35
CA TYR A 24 4.34 4.49 -1.26
C TYR A 24 4.87 5.57 -2.21
N ASN A 25 6.16 5.50 -2.57
CA ASN A 25 6.86 6.46 -3.42
C ASN A 25 7.07 5.94 -4.85
N ASP A 26 6.21 5.04 -5.30
CA ASP A 26 6.23 4.51 -6.66
C ASP A 26 6.16 5.64 -7.70
N LYS A 27 7.14 5.66 -8.62
CA LYS A 27 7.27 6.70 -9.64
C LYS A 27 6.27 6.57 -10.79
N ASN A 28 5.68 5.39 -10.98
CA ASN A 28 4.70 5.14 -12.03
C ASN A 28 3.31 5.64 -11.63
N ILE A 29 2.94 5.50 -10.35
CA ILE A 29 1.74 6.07 -9.75
C ILE A 29 1.95 7.57 -9.52
N ASN A 30 3.14 7.98 -9.08
CA ASN A 30 3.54 9.37 -8.91
C ASN A 30 2.56 10.18 -8.04
N ILE A 31 2.25 9.67 -6.85
CA ILE A 31 1.39 10.36 -5.88
C ILE A 31 2.07 11.66 -5.44
N ASP A 32 1.34 12.78 -5.54
CA ASP A 32 1.77 14.09 -5.08
C ASP A 32 1.61 14.19 -3.55
N TRP A 33 2.53 13.57 -2.82
CA TRP A 33 2.60 13.69 -1.37
C TRP A 33 2.97 15.13 -0.99
N THR A 34 2.04 15.87 -0.38
CA THR A 34 2.21 17.29 -0.02
C THR A 34 3.12 17.52 1.20
N CYS A 35 4.00 16.58 1.53
CA CYS A 35 4.92 16.62 2.65
C CYS A 35 6.37 16.44 2.18
N ASP A 36 7.34 16.86 3.00
CA ASP A 36 8.74 16.55 2.71
C ASP A 36 9.00 15.06 2.91
N THR A 37 9.44 14.39 1.85
CA THR A 37 9.83 12.97 1.85
C THR A 37 10.81 12.58 2.95
N LYS A 38 11.64 13.51 3.45
CA LYS A 38 12.59 13.26 4.54
C LYS A 38 11.94 13.05 5.90
N ASP A 39 10.75 13.61 6.08
CA ASP A 39 10.01 13.55 7.35
C ASP A 39 9.01 12.38 7.38
N VAL A 40 8.91 11.62 6.29
CA VAL A 40 7.98 10.50 6.19
C VAL A 40 8.52 9.32 6.98
N LEU A 41 7.75 8.91 8.00
CA LEU A 41 8.01 7.70 8.77
C LEU A 41 7.27 6.54 8.11
N VAL A 42 8.03 5.59 7.55
CA VAL A 42 7.51 4.41 6.86
C VAL A 42 8.01 3.16 7.54
N SER A 43 7.17 2.12 7.63
CA SER A 43 7.57 0.85 8.22
C SER A 43 8.58 0.10 7.33
N ASP A 44 9.39 -0.77 7.93
CA ASP A 44 10.31 -1.65 7.18
C ASP A 44 9.56 -2.58 6.20
N LYS A 45 8.30 -2.92 6.49
CA LYS A 45 7.45 -3.73 5.60
C LYS A 45 7.13 -2.94 4.33
N ASP A 46 6.67 -1.71 4.49
CA ASP A 46 6.18 -0.90 3.38
C ASP A 46 7.32 -0.38 2.49
N LEU A 47 8.52 -0.21 3.05
CA LEU A 47 9.75 0.09 2.30
C LEU A 47 10.21 -1.07 1.40
N LYS A 48 9.71 -2.30 1.63
CA LYS A 48 10.05 -3.50 0.85
C LYS A 48 8.96 -3.93 -0.13
N LEU A 49 7.85 -3.18 -0.20
CA LEU A 49 6.79 -3.46 -1.17
C LEU A 49 7.29 -3.23 -2.61
N PRO A 50 6.75 -3.97 -3.60
CA PRO A 50 7.14 -3.80 -4.99
C PRO A 50 6.65 -2.47 -5.57
N GLU A 51 7.31 -2.03 -6.64
CA GLU A 51 6.77 -0.98 -7.52
C GLU A 51 5.53 -1.49 -8.29
N PHE A 52 4.71 -0.55 -8.74
CA PHE A 52 3.56 -0.82 -9.58
C PHE A 52 3.99 -1.23 -10.99
N ASP A 53 3.47 -2.37 -11.46
CA ASP A 53 3.66 -2.85 -12.82
C ASP A 53 2.35 -2.74 -13.61
N LYS A 54 2.36 -1.87 -14.63
CA LYS A 54 1.22 -1.64 -15.53
C LYS A 54 0.79 -2.88 -16.32
N ASN A 55 1.70 -3.84 -16.51
CA ASN A 55 1.43 -5.06 -17.27
C ASN A 55 0.98 -6.22 -16.37
N LYS A 56 1.17 -6.10 -15.05
CA LYS A 56 0.73 -7.11 -14.09
C LYS A 56 -0.79 -7.05 -13.94
N LYS A 57 -1.43 -8.22 -13.99
CA LYS A 57 -2.85 -8.35 -13.65
C LYS A 57 -2.96 -8.69 -12.17
N TYR A 58 -3.44 -7.74 -11.37
CA TYR A 58 -3.60 -7.91 -9.92
C TYR A 58 -4.95 -8.57 -9.57
N PHE A 59 -5.99 -8.26 -10.34
CA PHE A 59 -7.36 -8.76 -10.16
C PHE A 59 -7.94 -9.24 -11.49
N SER A 60 -8.84 -10.21 -11.44
CA SER A 60 -9.70 -10.60 -12.56
C SER A 60 -10.66 -9.47 -12.90
N LEU A 61 -11.29 -9.56 -14.07
CA LEU A 61 -12.35 -8.63 -14.46
C LEU A 61 -13.57 -8.68 -13.52
N ASP A 62 -13.73 -9.79 -12.80
CA ASP A 62 -14.79 -9.99 -11.80
C ASP A 62 -14.38 -9.50 -10.39
N GLY A 63 -13.21 -8.87 -10.26
CA GLY A 63 -12.70 -8.34 -9.00
C GLY A 63 -12.06 -9.38 -8.08
N ASN A 64 -11.88 -10.62 -8.54
CA ASN A 64 -11.16 -11.64 -7.77
C ASN A 64 -9.67 -11.38 -7.83
N TRP A 65 -8.94 -11.53 -6.74
CA TRP A 65 -7.48 -11.47 -6.78
C TRP A 65 -6.93 -12.62 -7.65
N ILE A 66 -6.02 -12.33 -8.57
CA ILE A 66 -5.45 -13.31 -9.52
C ILE A 66 -3.91 -13.34 -9.53
N GLY A 67 -3.29 -12.72 -8.53
CA GLY A 67 -1.85 -12.82 -8.36
C GLY A 67 -1.41 -14.27 -8.18
N GLU A 68 -0.13 -14.54 -8.50
CA GLU A 68 0.57 -15.75 -8.05
C GLU A 68 0.61 -15.84 -6.53
#